data_AF-A0A183DMP0-F1
#
_entry.id   AF-A0A183DMP0-F1
#
_cell.length_a   1.000
_cell.length_b   1.000
_cell.length_c   1.000
_cell.angle_alpha   90.00
_cell.angle_beta   90.00
_cell.angle_gamma   90.00
#
_symmetry.space_group_name_H-M   'P 1'
#
loop_
_entity.id
_entity.type
_entity.pdbx_description
1 polymer ?
#
loop_
_entity_poly.entity_id
_entity_poly.type
_entity_poly.pdbx_seq_one_letter_code
_entity_poly.pdbx_strand_id
1 'polypeptide(L)'
;MLESKPGPHWNRFGHVVDMKRANKIFNRPREDAGNEEERRNKCLGTFRDHLLYLNEQGSTTANGILQNILEACRGHIDYERIKPEGPRLPKITKEHGLFVQ
;
A
#
# COMPACT_ATOMS: atom_id res chain seq x y z
N MET A 1 15.15 0.49 -11.13
CA MET A 1 13.79 -0.08 -11.21
C MET A 1 12.78 1.06 -11.34
N LEU A 2 11.57 0.83 -11.89
CA LEU A 2 10.51 1.84 -11.87
C LEU A 2 9.85 1.83 -10.49
N GLU A 3 9.65 2.99 -9.90
CA GLU A 3 9.06 3.17 -8.57
C GLU A 3 7.74 3.95 -8.68
N SER A 4 6.83 3.68 -7.74
CA SER A 4 5.63 4.49 -7.51
C SER A 4 5.90 5.46 -6.36
N LYS A 5 5.57 6.74 -6.54
CA LYS A 5 5.72 7.77 -5.50
C LYS A 5 4.37 8.40 -5.18
N PRO A 6 4.11 8.77 -3.92
CA PRO A 6 2.93 9.55 -3.59
C PRO A 6 3.00 10.89 -4.34
N GLY A 7 1.88 11.31 -4.91
CA GLY A 7 1.75 12.63 -5.50
C GLY A 7 1.93 13.74 -4.45
N PRO A 8 2.15 14.99 -4.89
CA PRO A 8 2.54 16.10 -4.02
C PRO A 8 1.55 16.41 -2.88
N HIS A 9 0.29 16.00 -3.02
CA HIS A 9 -0.77 16.29 -2.06
C HIS A 9 -1.19 15.07 -1.21
N TRP A 10 -0.51 13.92 -1.34
CA TRP A 10 -0.85 12.71 -0.58
C TRP A 10 -2.33 12.29 -0.68
N ASN A 11 -2.95 12.59 -1.82
CA ASN A 11 -4.37 12.34 -2.05
C ASN A 11 -4.66 10.84 -2.24
N ARG A 12 -5.91 10.45 -2.00
CA ARG A 12 -6.45 9.15 -2.43
C ARG A 12 -6.22 8.99 -3.94
N PHE A 13 -5.73 7.82 -4.35
CA PHE A 13 -5.30 7.55 -5.73
C PHE A 13 -4.22 8.51 -6.25
N GLY A 14 -3.42 9.10 -5.36
CA GLY A 14 -2.39 10.07 -5.71
C GLY A 14 -1.05 9.46 -6.13
N HIS A 15 -0.88 8.14 -6.10
CA HIS A 15 0.37 7.50 -6.47
C HIS A 15 0.60 7.57 -7.99
N VAL A 16 1.79 7.99 -8.39
CA VAL A 16 2.17 8.18 -9.80
C VAL A 16 3.51 7.53 -10.11
N VAL A 17 3.69 7.16 -11.38
CA VAL A 17 4.94 6.66 -11.95
C VAL A 17 5.51 7.67 -12.95
N ASP A 18 6.83 7.78 -13.02
CA ASP A 18 7.50 8.61 -14.04
C ASP A 18 7.43 7.90 -15.40
N MET A 19 6.56 8.39 -16.28
CA MET A 19 6.37 7.82 -17.62
C MET A 19 7.58 7.98 -18.54
N LYS A 20 8.41 9.03 -18.37
CA LYS A 20 9.65 9.17 -19.15
C LYS A 20 10.64 8.08 -18.76
N ARG A 21 10.75 7.79 -17.46
CA ARG A 21 11.57 6.70 -16.96
C ARG A 21 11.01 5.33 -17.32
N ALA A 22 9.68 5.16 -17.24
CA ALA A 22 9.02 3.93 -17.66
C ALA A 22 9.31 3.61 -19.12
N ASN A 23 9.18 4.59 -20.02
CA ASN A 23 9.49 4.40 -21.44
C ASN A 23 10.95 3.93 -21.64
N LYS A 24 11.93 4.55 -20.96
CA LYS A 24 13.34 4.12 -21.05
C LYS A 24 13.60 2.70 -20.57
N ILE A 25 12.81 2.21 -19.60
CA ILE A 25 13.00 0.88 -19.01
C ILE A 25 12.29 -0.19 -19.85
N PHE A 26 11.03 0.06 -20.23
CA PHE A 26 10.16 -0.97 -20.79
C PHE A 26 10.11 -0.94 -22.32
N ASN A 27 10.29 0.21 -22.97
CA ASN A 27 10.32 0.29 -24.43
C ASN A 27 11.73 0.02 -24.96
N ARG A 28 12.08 -1.26 -25.03
CA ARG A 28 13.40 -1.74 -25.45
C ARG A 28 13.32 -2.74 -26.62
N PRO A 29 14.42 -2.95 -27.36
CA PRO A 29 14.54 -4.08 -28.26
C PRO A 29 14.33 -5.39 -27.49
N ARG A 30 13.68 -6.36 -28.13
CA ARG A 30 13.42 -7.69 -27.58
C ARG A 30 13.77 -8.73 -28.64
N GLU A 31 14.76 -9.56 -28.35
CA GLU A 31 15.20 -10.64 -29.24
C GLU A 31 14.13 -11.74 -29.39
N ASP A 32 13.23 -11.84 -28.42
CA ASP A 32 12.13 -12.80 -28.42
C ASP A 32 10.91 -12.34 -29.24
N ALA A 33 10.95 -11.17 -29.89
CA ALA A 33 9.86 -10.69 -30.74
C ALA A 33 10.17 -10.90 -32.22
N GLY A 34 9.27 -11.56 -32.96
CA GLY A 34 9.43 -11.81 -34.40
C GLY A 34 9.10 -10.59 -35.26
N ASN A 35 8.37 -9.62 -34.72
CA ASN A 35 8.05 -8.37 -35.40
C ASN A 35 7.83 -7.21 -34.40
N GLU A 36 7.68 -6.00 -34.92
CA GLU A 36 7.51 -4.79 -34.10
C GLU A 36 6.20 -4.78 -33.30
N GLU A 37 5.12 -5.35 -33.83
CA GLU A 37 3.85 -5.42 -33.10
C GLU A 37 3.96 -6.32 -31.87
N GLU A 38 4.56 -7.50 -32.04
CA GLU A 38 4.82 -8.43 -30.95
C GLU A 38 5.77 -7.80 -29.91
N ARG A 39 6.83 -7.10 -30.36
CA ARG A 39 7.74 -6.37 -29.48
C ARG A 39 6.99 -5.37 -28.61
N ARG A 40 6.10 -4.56 -29.20
CA ARG A 40 5.29 -3.58 -28.47
C ARG A 40 4.38 -4.27 -27.45
N ASN A 41 3.65 -5.31 -27.85
CA ASN A 41 2.74 -6.03 -26.96
C ASN A 41 3.49 -6.64 -25.77
N LYS A 42 4.66 -7.24 -26.01
CA LYS A 42 5.51 -7.78 -24.97
C LYS A 42 6.07 -6.72 -24.03
N CYS A 43 6.50 -5.57 -24.55
CA CYS A 43 6.97 -4.45 -23.73
C CYS A 43 5.85 -3.87 -22.85
N LEU A 44 4.64 -3.71 -23.42
CA LEU A 44 3.47 -3.26 -22.68
C LEU A 44 3.02 -4.27 -21.63
N GLY A 45 3.09 -5.57 -21.93
CA GLY A 45 2.82 -6.64 -20.97
C GLY A 45 3.75 -6.55 -19.76
N THR A 46 5.07 -6.51 -20.00
CA THR A 46 6.05 -6.37 -18.92
C THR A 46 5.86 -5.07 -18.11
N PHE A 47 5.49 -3.97 -18.75
CA PHE A 47 5.17 -2.73 -18.04
C PHE A 47 3.94 -2.90 -17.14
N ARG A 48 2.87 -3.52 -17.67
CA ARG A 48 1.64 -3.81 -16.91
C ARG A 48 1.92 -4.71 -15.71
N ASP A 49 2.68 -5.78 -15.89
CA ASP A 49 3.03 -6.71 -14.81
C ASP A 49 3.80 -5.99 -13.71
N HIS A 50 4.71 -5.08 -14.07
CA HIS A 50 5.43 -4.26 -13.10
C HIS A 50 4.51 -3.29 -12.33
N LEU A 51 3.50 -2.71 -12.98
CA LEU A 51 2.51 -1.87 -12.30
C LEU A 51 1.65 -2.68 -11.31
N LEU A 52 1.28 -3.92 -11.66
CA LEU A 52 0.57 -4.82 -10.77
C LEU A 52 1.41 -5.19 -9.55
N TYR A 53 2.70 -5.48 -9.76
CA TYR A 53 3.66 -5.70 -8.68
C TYR A 53 3.73 -4.49 -7.73
N LEU A 54 3.84 -3.27 -8.26
CA LEU A 54 3.86 -2.05 -7.43
C LEU A 54 2.57 -1.88 -6.60
N ASN A 55 1.41 -2.23 -7.18
CA ASN A 55 0.14 -2.21 -6.46
C ASN A 55 0.10 -3.26 -5.33
N GLU A 56 0.63 -4.45 -5.57
CA GLU A 56 0.74 -5.50 -4.56
C GLU A 56 1.63 -5.05 -3.40
N GLN A 57 2.80 -4.47 -3.67
CA GLN A 57 3.68 -3.92 -2.64
C GLN A 57 2.97 -2.83 -1.81
N GLY A 58 2.21 -1.95 -2.47
CA GLY A 58 1.39 -0.94 -1.79
C GLY A 58 0.32 -1.57 -0.90
N SER A 59 -0.37 -2.60 -1.39
CA SER A 59 -1.38 -3.37 -0.63
C SER A 59 -0.78 -4.06 0.59
N THR A 60 0.36 -4.73 0.45
CA THR A 60 1.09 -5.37 1.56
C THR A 60 1.48 -4.35 2.63
N THR A 61 2.00 -3.20 2.22
CA THR A 61 2.35 -2.11 3.14
C THR A 61 1.12 -1.60 3.89
N ALA A 62 0.03 -1.33 3.16
CA ALA A 62 -1.23 -0.87 3.76
C ALA A 62 -1.80 -1.89 4.76
N ASN A 63 -1.77 -3.18 4.41
CA ASN A 63 -2.21 -4.25 5.31
C ASN A 63 -1.36 -4.29 6.58
N GLY A 64 -0.03 -4.16 6.48
CA GLY A 64 0.84 -4.08 7.65
C GLY A 64 0.49 -2.90 8.57
N ILE A 65 0.26 -1.72 7.99
CA ILE A 65 -0.18 -0.54 8.75
C ILE A 65 -1.52 -0.80 9.46
N LEU A 66 -2.51 -1.36 8.74
CA LEU A 66 -3.82 -1.66 9.32
C LEU A 66 -3.72 -2.69 10.45
N GLN A 67 -2.92 -3.74 10.30
CA GLN A 67 -2.71 -4.73 11.36
C GLN A 67 -2.09 -4.10 12.60
N ASN A 68 -1.04 -3.28 12.44
CA ASN A 68 -0.43 -2.56 13.56
C ASN A 68 -1.43 -1.66 14.31
N ILE A 69 -2.30 -0.96 13.57
CA ILE A 69 -3.35 -0.14 14.18
C ILE A 69 -4.32 -1.02 14.98
N LEU A 70 -4.79 -2.13 14.39
CA LEU A 70 -5.72 -3.05 15.04
C LEU A 70 -5.12 -3.67 16.31
N GLU A 71 -3.86 -4.11 16.25
CA GLU A 71 -3.14 -4.67 17.40
C GLU A 71 -2.96 -3.64 18.52
N ALA A 72 -2.59 -2.40 18.18
CA ALA A 72 -2.49 -1.32 19.15
C ALA A 72 -3.85 -1.05 19.81
N CYS A 73 -4.90 -0.86 19.02
CA CYS A 73 -6.25 -0.64 19.53
C CYS A 73 -6.70 -1.78 20.44
N ARG A 74 -6.48 -3.04 20.04
CA ARG A 74 -6.78 -4.21 20.84
C ARG A 74 -6.02 -4.19 22.17
N GLY A 75 -4.71 -3.91 22.15
CA GLY A 75 -3.88 -3.85 23.34
C GLY A 75 -4.37 -2.80 24.35
N HIS A 76 -4.73 -1.62 23.85
CA HIS A 76 -5.32 -0.55 24.67
C HIS A 76 -6.65 -0.98 25.30
N ILE A 77 -7.57 -1.54 24.50
CA ILE A 77 -8.88 -2.01 24.99
C ILE A 77 -8.70 -3.12 26.03
N ASP A 78 -7.84 -4.10 25.75
CA ASP A 78 -7.56 -5.23 26.64
C ASP A 78 -7.04 -4.73 27.99
N TYR A 79 -6.08 -3.79 27.99
CA TYR A 79 -5.54 -3.20 29.20
C TYR A 79 -6.59 -2.38 29.96
N GLU A 80 -7.27 -1.46 29.30
CA GLU A 80 -8.16 -0.51 29.96
C GLU A 80 -9.43 -1.15 30.51
N ARG A 81 -9.89 -2.27 29.92
CA ARG A 81 -11.22 -2.82 30.20
C ARG A 81 -11.23 -4.24 30.72
N ILE A 82 -10.26 -5.08 30.34
CA ILE A 82 -10.32 -6.52 30.63
C ILE A 82 -9.30 -6.92 31.69
N LYS A 83 -8.03 -6.53 31.51
CA LYS A 83 -6.91 -7.02 32.31
C LYS A 83 -7.01 -6.60 33.78
N PRO A 84 -6.75 -7.51 34.74
CA PRO A 84 -6.81 -7.20 36.18
C PRO A 84 -5.90 -6.06 36.63
N GLU A 85 -4.73 -5.95 35.98
CA GLU A 85 -3.69 -4.93 36.22
C GLU A 85 -4.02 -3.55 35.62
N GLY A 86 -5.11 -3.44 34.86
CA GLY A 86 -5.57 -2.19 34.26
C GLY A 86 -6.75 -1.55 35.02
N PRO A 87 -7.21 -0.38 34.55
CA PRO A 87 -8.26 0.41 35.23
C PRO A 87 -9.65 -0.22 35.21
N ARG A 88 -9.91 -1.21 34.34
CA ARG A 88 -11.19 -1.94 34.20
C ARG A 88 -12.40 -1.02 34.06
N LEU A 89 -12.33 -0.10 33.11
CA LEU A 89 -13.37 0.88 32.82
C LEU A 89 -14.66 0.18 32.34
N PRO A 90 -15.75 0.20 33.12
CA PRO A 90 -16.90 -0.68 32.90
C PRO A 90 -17.86 -0.19 31.81
N LYS A 91 -17.80 1.11 31.47
CA LYS A 91 -18.69 1.72 30.47
C LYS A 91 -17.89 2.56 29.49
N ILE A 92 -18.44 2.72 28.28
CA ILE A 92 -17.95 3.67 27.30
C ILE A 92 -18.68 4.99 27.56
N THR A 93 -17.92 6.05 27.82
CA THR A 93 -18.43 7.40 28.05
C THR A 93 -17.74 8.39 27.11
N LYS A 94 -18.14 9.67 27.16
CA LYS A 94 -17.43 10.73 26.42
C LYS A 94 -16.01 10.95 26.93
N GLU A 95 -15.82 10.83 28.24
CA GLU A 95 -14.50 10.96 28.91
C GLU A 95 -13.64 9.70 28.73
N HIS A 96 -14.29 8.53 28.63
CA HIS A 96 -13.65 7.23 28.52
C HIS A 96 -14.20 6.45 27.33
N GLY A 97 -13.88 6.96 26.14
CA GLY A 97 -14.22 6.37 24.85
C GLY A 97 -13.56 5.02 24.62
N LEU A 98 -13.82 4.41 23.46
CA LEU A 98 -13.14 3.17 23.05
C LEU A 98 -11.71 3.44 22.54
N PHE A 99 -11.47 4.68 22.09
CA PHE A 99 -10.19 5.19 21.65
C PHE A 99 -9.92 6.45 22.43
N VAL A 100 -8.67 6.63 22.86
CA VAL A 100 -8.20 7.88 23.45
C VAL A 100 -8.23 8.93 22.33
N GLN A 101 -8.94 10.03 22.54
CA GLN A 101 -8.93 11.20 21.63
C GLN A 101 -7.68 12.04 21.85
#